data_AF-A0A9E1J8C1-F1
#
_entry.id   AF-A0A9E1J8C1-F1
#
_cell.length_a   1.000
_cell.length_b   1.000
_cell.length_c   1.000
_cell.angle_alpha   90.00
_cell.angle_beta   90.00
_cell.angle_gamma   90.00
#
_symmetry.space_group_name_H-M   'P 1'
#
loop_
_entity.id
_entity.type
_entity.pdbx_description
1 polymer ?
#
loop_
_entity_poly.entity_id
_entity_poly.type
_entity_poly.pdbx_seq_one_letter_code
_entity_poly.pdbx_strand_id
1 'polypeptide(L)' 'TGQDVAICADLLGITASTARGYLKRIYSKTDTSRQAELVHLLLNLPPVGPIGSGV' A
#
# COMPACT_ATOMS: atom_id res chain seq x y z
N THR A 1 -2.93 -10.84 11.64
CA THR A 1 -3.91 -9.76 11.35
C THR A 1 -3.15 -8.48 11.03
N GLY A 2 -3.77 -7.53 10.33
CA GLY A 2 -3.11 -6.25 9.98
C GLY A 2 -2.99 -5.29 11.16
N GLN A 3 -2.04 -4.34 11.06
CA GLN A 3 -1.86 -3.25 12.02
C GLN A 3 -2.90 -2.13 11.79
N ASP A 4 -3.33 -1.45 12.85
CA ASP A 4 -4.26 -0.32 12.73
C ASP A 4 -3.64 0.87 11.97
N VAL A 5 -4.46 1.55 11.18
CA VAL A 5 -4.01 2.68 10.32
C VAL A 5 -3.47 3.84 11.15
N ALA A 6 -4.01 4.12 12.34
CA ALA A 6 -3.49 5.20 13.18
C ALA A 6 -2.09 4.86 13.69
N ILE A 7 -1.85 3.60 14.09
CA ILE A 7 -0.52 3.16 14.53
C ILE A 7 0.49 3.24 13.37
N CYS A 8 0.11 2.78 12.18
CA CYS A 8 0.95 2.89 10.99
C CYS A 8 1.24 4.34 10.62
N ALA A 9 0.26 5.24 10.77
CA ALA A 9 0.43 6.66 10.49
C ALA A 9 1.45 7.29 11.43
N ASP A 10 1.37 6.95 12.72
CA ASP A 10 2.30 7.42 13.75
C ASP A 10 3.73 6.95 13.47
N LEU A 11 3.91 5.67 13.12
CA LEU A 11 5.21 5.10 12.73
C LEU A 11 5.80 5.75 11.47
N LEU A 12 4.96 6.24 10.57
CA LEU A 12 5.36 6.91 9.33
C LEU A 12 5.49 8.44 9.49
N GLY A 13 5.22 8.99 10.67
CA GLY A 13 5.28 10.43 10.92
C GLY A 13 4.23 11.24 10.14
N ILE A 14 3.08 10.64 9.82
CA ILE A 14 1.97 11.28 9.10
C ILE A 14 0.68 11.22 9.91
N THR A 15 -0.30 12.07 9.57
CA THR A 15 -1.61 12.00 10.21
C THR A 15 -2.41 10.78 9.74
N ALA A 16 -3.29 10.25 10.60
CA ALA A 16 -4.20 9.18 10.22
C ALA A 16 -5.11 9.57 9.02
N SER A 17 -5.47 10.85 8.89
CA SER A 17 -6.21 11.36 7.73
C SER A 17 -5.39 11.29 6.43
N THR A 18 -4.10 11.61 6.50
CA THR A 18 -3.17 11.50 5.36
C THR A 18 -2.99 10.05 4.95
N ALA A 19 -2.78 9.14 5.92
CA ALA A 19 -2.69 7.71 5.68
C ALA A 19 -3.94 7.15 4.99
N ARG A 20 -5.15 7.53 5.47
CA ARG A 20 -6.42 7.17 4.81
C ARG A 20 -6.53 7.74 3.39
N GLY A 21 -6.06 8.97 3.18
CA GLY A 21 -6.01 9.59 1.85
C GLY A 21 -5.10 8.83 0.88
N TYR A 22 -3.94 8.36 1.34
CA TYR A 22 -3.04 7.51 0.56
C TYR A 22 -3.69 6.16 0.25
N LEU A 23 -4.27 5.49 1.25
CA LEU A 23 -4.99 4.24 1.04
C LEU A 23 -6.12 4.40 0.00
N LYS A 24 -6.91 5.47 0.08
CA LYS A 24 -7.95 5.76 -0.93
C LYS A 24 -7.38 5.87 -2.35
N ARG A 25 -6.25 6.57 -2.51
CA ARG A 25 -5.57 6.67 -3.81
C ARG A 25 -5.02 5.32 -4.28
N ILE A 26 -4.43 4.53 -3.38
CA ILE A 26 -3.88 3.21 -3.71
C ILE A 26 -5.00 2.28 -4.17
N TYR A 27 -6.10 2.21 -3.41
CA TYR A 27 -7.30 1.45 -3.76
C TYR A 27 -7.84 1.86 -5.13
N SER A 28 -7.98 3.16 -5.40
CA SER A 28 -8.39 3.65 -6.71
C SER A 28 -7.42 3.29 -7.85
N LYS A 29 -6.10 3.28 -7.61
CA LYS A 29 -5.09 2.95 -8.63
C LYS A 29 -4.97 1.46 -8.92
N THR A 30 -5.40 0.63 -7.97
CA THR A 30 -5.26 -0.84 -8.04
C THR A 30 -6.59 -1.53 -8.29
N ASP A 31 -7.67 -0.77 -8.44
CA ASP A 31 -9.05 -1.26 -8.54
C ASP A 31 -9.39 -2.25 -7.40
N THR A 32 -8.99 -1.88 -6.18
CA THR A 32 -9.28 -2.66 -4.96
C THR A 32 -10.10 -1.82 -3.99
N SER A 33 -10.86 -2.49 -3.12
CA SER A 33 -11.76 -1.85 -2.16
C SER A 33 -11.39 -2.12 -0.69
N ARG A 34 -10.56 -3.14 -0.45
CA ARG A 34 -10.18 -3.62 0.89
C ARG A 34 -8.71 -3.98 0.98
N GLN A 35 -8.17 -3.92 2.20
CA GLN A 35 -6.78 -4.31 2.47
C GLN A 35 -6.47 -5.74 1.99
N ALA A 36 -7.38 -6.70 2.20
CA ALA A 36 -7.16 -8.08 1.80
C ALA A 36 -7.02 -8.25 0.27
N GLU A 37 -7.82 -7.54 -0.52
CA GLU A 37 -7.73 -7.54 -1.98
C GLU A 37 -6.42 -6.92 -2.45
N LEU A 38 -6.02 -5.79 -1.86
CA LEU A 38 -4.74 -5.16 -2.15
C LEU A 38 -3.56 -6.08 -1.81
N VAL A 39 -3.59 -6.73 -0.64
CA VAL A 39 -2.54 -7.67 -0.22
C VAL A 39 -2.49 -8.86 -1.18
N HIS A 40 -3.64 -9.41 -1.57
CA HIS A 40 -3.70 -10.50 -2.54
C HIS A 40 -3.12 -10.07 -3.90
N LEU A 41 -3.43 -8.85 -4.37
CA LEU A 41 -2.85 -8.31 -5.60
C LEU A 41 -1.32 -8.20 -5.48
N LEU A 42 -0.81 -7.63 -4.39
CA LEU A 42 0.64 -7.46 -4.17
C LEU A 42 1.40 -8.78 -4.15
N LEU A 43 0.84 -9.82 -3.52
CA LEU A 43 1.45 -11.14 -3.44
C LEU A 43 1.48 -11.89 -4.79
N ASN A 44 0.64 -11.47 -5.75
CA ASN A 44 0.56 -12.05 -7.09
C ASN A 44 1.23 -11.16 -8.16
N LEU A 45 1.87 -10.06 -7.78
CA LEU A 45 2.63 -9.25 -8.73
C LEU A 45 3.86 -10.04 -9.22
N PRO A 46 4.19 -9.96 -10.52
CA PRO A 46 5.45 -10.50 -11.00
C PRO A 46 6.60 -9.80 -10.27
N PRO A 47 7.69 -10.52 -9.94
CA PRO A 47 8.86 -9.91 -9.34
C PRO A 47 9.34 -8.77 -10.25
N VAL A 48 9.38 -7.56 -9.69
CA VAL A 48 10.00 -6.42 -10.36
C VAL A 48 11.47 -6.80 -10.56
N GLY A 49 11.92 -6.85 -11.82
CA GLY A 49 13.32 -7.12 -12.16
C GLY A 49 14.27 -6.15 -11.43
N PRO A 50 15.60 -6.42 -11.42
CA PRO A 50 16.55 -5.64 -10.65
C PRO A 50 16.37 -4.15 -10.93
N ILE A 51 16.07 -3.41 -9.86
CA ILE A 51 15.93 -1.94 -9.87
C ILE A 51 17.35 -1.38 -10.08
N GLY A 52 17.81 -1.35 -11.34
CA GLY A 52 19.15 -0.87 -11.70
C GLY A 52 19.91 -1.62 -12.79
N SER A 53 19.25 -2.20 -13.80
CA SER A 53 19.96 -2.71 -15.00
C SER A 53 19.49 -1.98 -16.26
N GLY A 54 19.64 -0.67 -16.28
CA GLY A 54 19.65 0.11 -17.51
C GLY A 54 21.04 0.69 -17.69
N VAL A 55 21.81 0.10 -18.61
CA VAL A 55 23.06 0.59 -19.25
C VAL A 55 24.18 1.17 -18.37
#